data_AF-A0A818D0D0-F1
#
_entry.id   AF-A0A818D0D0-F1
#
_cell.length_a   1.000
_cell.length_b   1.000
_cell.length_c   1.000
_cell.angle_alpha   90.00
_cell.angle_beta   90.00
_cell.angle_gamma   90.00
#
_symmetry.space_group_name_H-M   'P 1'
#
loop_
_entity.id
_entity.type
_entity.pdbx_description
1 polymer ?
#
loop_
_entity_poly.entity_id
_entity_poly.type
_entity_poly.pdbx_seq_one_letter_code
_entity_poly.pdbx_strand_id
1 'polypeptide(L)' 'QFDPYTEQGIPSSNPICQKKALVKGPKGEIVVRFIDRCSDCKENDIALTRKAFIAVAGELGTGQTSVEWYFI' A
#
# COMPACT_ATOMS: atom_id res chain seq x y z
N GLN A 1 -4.21 -8.34 -14.34
CA GLN A 1 -3.43 -8.11 -13.11
C GLN A 1 -2.61 -6.84 -13.34
N PHE A 2 -2.87 -5.76 -12.60
CA PHE A 2 -2.21 -4.46 -12.83
C PHE A 2 -0.87 -4.44 -12.07
N ASP A 3 0.23 -4.57 -12.80
CA ASP A 3 1.58 -4.25 -12.33
C ASP A 3 2.45 -3.95 -13.56
N PRO A 4 2.40 -2.70 -14.06
CA PRO A 4 3.14 -2.33 -15.25
C PRO A 4 4.65 -2.16 -15.00
N TYR A 5 5.11 -2.28 -13.76
CA TYR A 5 6.48 -1.97 -13.36
C TYR A 5 7.37 -3.21 -13.20
N THR A 6 6.78 -4.40 -13.09
CA THR A 6 7.55 -5.64 -13.00
C THR A 6 8.32 -5.90 -14.29
N GLU A 7 9.65 -5.91 -14.20
CA GLU A 7 10.53 -6.20 -15.33
C GLU A 7 10.58 -7.71 -15.58
N GLN A 8 10.37 -8.12 -16.84
CA GLN A 8 10.47 -9.53 -17.29
C GLN A 8 9.56 -10.51 -16.54
N GLY A 9 8.53 -10.02 -15.85
CA GLY A 9 7.65 -10.86 -15.03
C GLY A 9 8.26 -11.31 -13.69
N ILE A 10 9.43 -10.77 -13.29
CA ILE A 10 10.12 -11.14 -12.05
C ILE A 10 9.70 -10.15 -10.94
N PRO A 11 8.85 -10.54 -9.95
CA PRO A 11 8.32 -9.56 -9.00
C PRO A 11 9.40 -8.85 -8.16
N SER A 12 10.52 -9.52 -7.91
CA SER A 12 11.64 -8.96 -7.15
C SER A 12 12.48 -7.93 -7.92
N SER A 13 12.32 -7.81 -9.24
CA SER A 13 12.98 -6.74 -10.04
C SER A 13 12.14 -5.47 -10.11
N ASN A 14 10.94 -5.46 -9.51
CA ASN A 14 10.05 -4.31 -9.59
C ASN A 14 10.69 -3.08 -8.91
N PRO A 15 10.84 -1.93 -9.60
CA PRO A 15 11.48 -0.73 -9.07
C PRO A 15 10.68 -0.06 -7.94
N ILE A 16 9.45 -0.51 -7.66
CA ILE A 16 8.65 -0.04 -6.52
C ILE A 16 9.07 -0.73 -5.22
N CYS A 17 9.68 -1.92 -5.27
CA CYS A 17 10.16 -2.60 -4.08
C CYS A 17 11.07 -1.69 -3.25
N GLN A 18 10.91 -1.71 -1.93
CA GLN A 18 11.64 -0.88 -0.96
C GLN A 18 11.37 0.62 -1.00
N LYS A 19 10.61 1.14 -1.99
CA LYS A 19 10.14 2.53 -1.94
C LYS A 19 9.24 2.76 -0.74
N LYS A 20 9.10 4.03 -0.36
CA LYS A 20 8.23 4.46 0.73
C LYS A 20 7.08 5.28 0.20
N ALA A 21 5.98 5.28 0.93
CA ALA A 21 4.88 6.21 0.72
C ALA A 21 4.39 6.75 2.05
N LEU A 22 3.91 7.98 2.05
CA LEU A 22 3.08 8.49 3.13
C LEU A 22 1.63 8.12 2.82
N VAL A 23 0.94 7.54 3.79
CA VAL A 23 -0.48 7.21 3.73
C VAL A 23 -1.22 8.06 4.75
N LYS A 24 -2.24 8.78 4.32
CA LYS A 24 -3.10 9.63 5.15
C LYS A 24 -4.52 9.07 5.16
N GLY A 25 -5.03 8.78 6.34
CA GLY A 25 -6.40 8.31 6.53
C GLY A 25 -7.14 9.09 7.61
N PRO A 26 -8.38 8.70 7.90
CA PRO A 26 -9.28 9.43 8.80
C PRO A 26 -8.79 9.55 10.25
N LYS A 27 -7.82 8.72 10.68
CA LYS A 27 -7.30 8.71 12.07
C LYS A 27 -5.86 9.18 12.20
N GLY A 28 -5.16 9.39 11.09
CA GLY A 28 -3.77 9.80 11.11
C GLY A 28 -3.04 9.44 9.83
N GLU A 29 -1.72 9.56 9.89
CA GLU A 29 -0.84 9.26 8.78
C GLU A 29 0.33 8.37 9.20
N ILE A 30 0.86 7.63 8.24
CA ILE A 30 2.00 6.73 8.47
C ILE A 30 2.84 6.60 7.21
N VAL A 31 4.17 6.56 7.40
CA VAL A 31 5.10 6.18 6.33
C VAL A 31 5.21 4.66 6.27
N VAL A 32 4.90 4.09 5.11
CA VAL A 32 5.01 2.65 4.83
C VAL A 32 6.11 2.37 3.82
N ARG A 33 6.56 1.12 3.77
CA ARG A 33 7.51 0.61 2.78
C ARG A 33 6.84 -0.50 1.98
N PHE A 34 7.00 -0.45 0.66
CA PHE A 34 6.52 -1.51 -0.23
C PHE A 34 7.44 -2.73 -0.12
N ILE A 35 6.90 -3.83 0.43
CA ILE A 35 7.61 -5.10 0.62
C ILE A 35 6.90 -6.29 -0.02
N ASP A 36 5.70 -6.09 -0.54
CA ASP A 36 4.87 -7.13 -1.12
C ASP A 36 3.94 -6.54 -2.21
N ARG A 37 3.42 -7.42 -3.06
CA ARG A 37 2.49 -7.10 -4.13
C ARG A 37 1.11 -7.68 -3.82
N CYS A 38 0.07 -6.85 -3.94
CA CYS A 38 -1.31 -7.30 -3.87
C CYS A 38 -1.84 -7.60 -5.28
N SER A 39 -2.06 -8.86 -5.62
CA SER A 39 -2.57 -9.27 -6.95
C SER A 39 -4.01 -8.84 -7.23
N ASP A 40 -4.79 -8.68 -6.16
CA ASP A 40 -6.24 -8.51 -6.20
C ASP A 40 -6.68 -7.06 -5.94
N CYS A 41 -5.73 -6.18 -5.61
CA CYS A 41 -5.96 -4.76 -5.39
C CYS A 41 -6.27 -4.06 -6.73
N LYS A 42 -7.22 -3.12 -6.70
CA LYS A 42 -7.46 -2.25 -7.85
C LYS A 42 -6.31 -1.27 -8.01
N GLU A 43 -6.24 -0.64 -9.18
CA GLU A 43 -5.32 0.47 -9.41
C GLU A 43 -5.53 1.55 -8.33
N ASN A 44 -4.45 1.95 -7.67
CA ASN A 44 -4.39 2.88 -6.53
C ASN A 44 -4.84 2.35 -5.15
N ASP A 45 -5.34 1.12 -5.04
CA ASP A 45 -5.57 0.50 -3.73
C ASP A 45 -4.22 0.08 -3.12
N ILE A 46 -4.05 0.33 -1.82
CA ILE A 46 -2.86 -0.08 -1.06
C ILE A 46 -3.23 -1.05 0.05
N ALA A 47 -2.66 -2.26 0.02
CA ALA A 47 -2.83 -3.25 1.09
C ALA A 47 -1.86 -2.94 2.24
N LEU A 48 -2.43 -2.63 3.41
CA LEU A 48 -1.66 -2.26 4.59
C LEU A 48 -1.53 -3.45 5.55
N THR A 49 -0.39 -3.53 6.25
CA THR A 49 -0.30 -4.41 7.43
C THR A 49 -1.31 -3.98 8.48
N ARG A 50 -1.74 -4.92 9.35
CA ARG A 50 -2.67 -4.64 10.47
C ARG A 50 -2.30 -3.38 11.27
N LYS A 51 -1.00 -3.20 11.54
CA LYS A 51 -0.46 -2.04 12.28
C LYS A 51 -0.63 -0.73 11.50
N ALA A 52 -0.29 -0.73 10.21
CA ALA A 52 -0.42 0.46 9.36
C ALA A 52 -1.90 0.83 9.12
N PHE A 53 -2.76 -0.17 8.94
CA PHE A 53 -4.20 0.04 8.80
C PHE A 53 -4.79 0.68 10.06
N ILE A 54 -4.47 0.16 11.26
CA ILE A 54 -4.93 0.76 12.53
C ILE A 54 -4.45 2.20 12.67
N ALA A 55 -3.22 2.52 12.26
CA ALA A 55 -2.69 3.88 12.36
C ALA A 55 -3.49 4.90 11.52
N VAL A 56 -4.04 4.49 10.38
CA VAL A 56 -4.77 5.40 9.47
C VAL A 56 -6.30 5.28 9.58
N ALA A 57 -6.82 4.10 9.91
CA ALA A 57 -8.25 3.78 9.97
C ALA A 57 -8.81 3.68 11.41
N GLY A 58 -7.96 3.43 12.40
CA GLY A 58 -8.30 3.33 13.84
C GLY A 58 -8.69 1.93 14.31
N GLU A 59 -9.46 1.19 13.52
CA GLU A 59 -9.90 -0.17 13.87
C GLU A 59 -9.97 -1.06 12.63
N LEU A 60 -10.01 -2.37 12.83
CA LEU A 60 -9.98 -3.35 11.72
C LEU A 60 -11.36 -3.76 11.22
N GLY A 61 -12.41 -3.50 12.01
CA GLY A 61 -13.77 -3.95 11.69
C GLY A 61 -14.32 -3.35 10.41
N THR A 62 -13.79 -2.20 9.98
CA THR A 62 -14.15 -1.54 8.72
C THR A 62 -13.66 -2.32 7.49
N GLY A 63 -12.57 -3.09 7.60
CA GLY A 63 -11.98 -3.91 6.53
C GLY A 63 -11.35 -3.14 5.37
N GLN A 64 -11.93 -1.99 5.00
CA GLN A 64 -11.44 -1.07 3.98
C GLN A 64 -11.77 0.37 4.42
N THR A 65 -10.94 1.33 4.03
CA THR A 65 -11.22 2.75 4.23
C THR A 65 -10.59 3.58 3.12
N SER A 66 -11.16 4.75 2.84
CA SER A 66 -10.58 5.69 1.88
C SER A 66 -9.36 6.38 2.50
N VAL A 67 -8.26 6.40 1.75
CA VAL A 67 -7.01 7.06 2.14
C VAL A 67 -6.44 7.81 0.94
N GLU A 68 -5.56 8.78 1.23
CA GLU A 68 -4.67 9.36 0.24
C GLU A 68 -3.26 8.81 0.47
N TRP A 69 -2.53 8.51 -0.60
CA TRP A 69 -1.12 8.13 -0.47
C TRP A 69 -0.28 8.63 -1.63
N TYR A 70 1.00 8.85 -1.35
CA TYR A 70 1.97 9.28 -2.36
C TYR A 70 3.37 8.78 -2.01
N PHE A 71 4.16 8.47 -3.04
CA PHE A 71 5.57 8.10 -2.88
C PHE A 71 6.38 9.25 -2.26
N ILE A 72 7.39 8.90 -1.46
CA ILE A 72 8.36 9.81 -0.86
C ILE A 72 9.80 9.34 -1.05
#